data_AF-A0A958RYT7-F1
#
_entry.id   AF-A0A958RYT7-F1
#
_cell.length_a   1.000
_cell.length_b   1.000
_cell.length_c   1.000
_cell.angle_alpha   90.00
_cell.angle_beta   90.00
_cell.angle_gamma   90.00
#
_symmetry.space_group_name_H-M   'P 1'
#
loop_
_entity.id
_entity.type
_entity.pdbx_description
1 polymer ?
#
loop_
_entity_poly.entity_id
_entity_poly.type
_entity_poly.pdbx_seq_one_letter_code
_entity_poly.pdbx_strand_id
1 'polypeptide(L)' 'MELTKITISAIIDADSDKVWEAWTNPDHITKWNFASDDWHCPRAQNDLRVGGKLQSRMEAKDG' A
#
# COMPACT_ATOMS: atom_id res chain seq x y z
N MET A 1 3.71 -25.68 10.84
CA MET A 1 4.32 -24.44 10.32
C MET A 1 4.47 -23.48 11.48
N GLU A 2 5.69 -23.03 11.76
CA GLU A 2 5.90 -21.92 12.70
C GLU A 2 5.60 -20.59 12.01
N LEU A 3 4.96 -19.69 12.75
CA LEU A 3 4.62 -18.35 12.28
C LEU A 3 5.71 -17.38 12.74
N THR A 4 6.58 -16.95 11.83
CA THR A 4 7.55 -15.92 12.12
C THR A 4 6.88 -14.55 12.06
N LYS A 5 6.92 -13.81 13.18
CA LYS A 5 6.47 -12.40 13.23
C LYS A 5 7.63 -11.49 12.87
N ILE A 6 7.36 -10.52 12.01
CA ILE A 6 8.31 -9.48 11.61
C ILE A 6 7.72 -8.12 12.02
N THR A 7 8.54 -7.28 12.64
CA THR A 7 8.18 -5.90 13.00
C THR A 7 9.04 -4.93 12.19
N ILE A 8 8.41 -3.94 11.57
CA ILE A 8 9.06 -2.90 10.78
C ILE A 8 8.62 -1.54 11.33
N SER A 9 9.54 -0.58 11.38
CA SER A 9 9.28 0.80 11.81
C SER A 9 10.01 1.79 10.91
N ALA A 10 9.36 2.92 10.62
CA ALA A 10 9.95 4.04 9.89
C ALA A 10 9.49 5.36 10.53
N ILE A 11 10.36 6.37 10.49
CA ILE A 11 10.02 7.74 10.89
C ILE A 11 9.68 8.50 9.62
N ILE A 12 8.49 9.08 9.57
CA ILE A 12 8.02 9.88 8.43
C ILE A 12 7.88 11.33 8.91
N ASP A 13 8.57 12.25 8.24
CA ASP A 13 8.50 13.69 8.51
C ASP A 13 7.25 14.30 7.85
N ALA A 14 6.08 13.94 8.39
CA ALA A 14 4.79 14.44 7.95
C ALA A 14 3.73 14.28 9.06
N ASP A 15 2.70 15.11 9.00
CA ASP A 15 1.54 15.00 9.90
C ASP A 15 0.84 13.66 9.75
N SER A 16 0.27 13.16 10.86
CA SER A 16 -0.39 11.85 10.92
C SER A 16 -1.53 11.71 9.91
N ASP A 17 -2.29 12.78 9.69
CA ASP A 17 -3.44 12.77 8.77
C ASP A 17 -3.00 12.59 7.32
N LYS A 18 -1.89 13.23 6.95
CA LYS A 18 -1.29 13.09 5.62
C LYS A 18 -0.73 11.69 5.40
N VAL A 19 -0.08 11.12 6.42
CA VAL A 19 0.41 9.74 6.36
C VAL A 19 -0.76 8.78 6.22
N TRP A 20 -1.83 8.97 6.99
CA TRP A 20 -3.01 8.14 6.94
C TRP A 20 -3.73 8.21 5.58
N GLU A 21 -3.90 9.42 5.03
CA GLU A 21 -4.47 9.62 3.70
C GLU A 21 -3.64 8.92 2.62
N ALA A 22 -2.31 9.10 2.63
CA ALA A 22 -1.42 8.46 1.66
C ALA A 22 -1.45 6.92 1.77
N TRP A 23 -1.62 6.40 2.99
CA TRP A 23 -1.69 4.96 3.24
C TRP A 23 -3.03 4.34 2.84
N THR A 24 -4.13 5.10 2.94
CA THR A 24 -5.49 4.53 2.81
C THR A 24 -6.24 4.94 1.55
N ASN A 25 -5.93 6.07 0.93
CA ASN A 25 -6.61 6.50 -0.29
C ASN A 25 -6.12 5.67 -1.50
N PRO A 26 -7.03 5.01 -2.26
CA PRO A 26 -6.65 4.25 -3.46
C PRO A 26 -5.77 5.00 -4.46
N ASP A 27 -6.00 6.30 -4.65
CA ASP A 27 -5.23 7.14 -5.59
C ASP A 27 -3.78 7.36 -5.13
N HIS A 28 -3.52 7.23 -3.84
CA HIS A 28 -2.16 7.24 -3.28
C HIS A 28 -1.55 5.85 -3.25
N ILE A 29 -2.33 4.80 -2.99
CA ILE A 29 -1.86 3.40 -2.98
C ILE A 29 -1.24 3.01 -4.31
N THR A 30 -1.83 3.44 -5.44
CA THR A 30 -1.25 3.19 -6.77
C THR A 30 0.16 3.76 -6.97
N LYS A 31 0.56 4.74 -6.15
CA LYS A 31 1.85 5.44 -6.24
C LYS A 31 2.95 4.86 -5.36
N TRP A 32 2.64 3.98 -4.41
CA TRP A 32 3.65 3.39 -3.52
C TRP A 32 3.59 1.86 -3.46
N ASN A 33 2.46 1.24 -3.77
CA ASN A 33 2.28 -0.20 -3.61
C ASN A 33 2.84 -0.99 -4.81
N PHE A 34 4.16 -0.92 -5.02
CA PHE A 34 4.87 -1.72 -6.01
C PHE A 34 6.23 -2.18 -5.46
N ALA A 35 6.75 -3.29 -6.00
CA ALA A 35 7.94 -3.95 -5.45
C ALA A 35 9.26 -3.24 -5.81
N SER A 36 9.32 -2.63 -7.01
CA SER A 36 10.50 -1.96 -7.55
C SER A 36 10.10 -1.02 -8.69
N ASP A 37 11.07 -0.29 -9.24
CA ASP A 37 10.85 0.65 -10.34
C ASP A 37 10.40 -0.02 -11.64
N ASP A 38 10.63 -1.32 -11.81
CA ASP A 38 10.17 -2.11 -12.97
C ASP A 38 8.71 -2.58 -12.82
N TRP A 39 8.10 -2.33 -11.65
CA TRP A 39 6.72 -2.67 -11.34
C TRP A 39 5.86 -1.41 -11.20
N HIS A 40 4.56 -1.59 -11.34
CA HIS A 40 3.58 -0.54 -11.02
C HIS A 40 2.29 -1.13 -10.43
N CYS A 41 1.48 -0.26 -9.85
CA CYS A 41 0.17 -0.60 -9.31
C CYS A 41 -0.92 0.14 -10.09
N PRO A 42 -1.38 -0.38 -11.25
CA PRO A 42 -2.35 0.31 -12.09
C PRO A 42 -3.73 0.53 -11.42
N ARG A 43 -4.07 -0.26 -10.40
CA ARG A 43 -5.37 -0.15 -9.73
C ARG A 43 -5.30 -0.52 -8.26
N ALA A 44 -5.92 0.29 -7.43
CA ALA A 44 -6.22 -0.01 -6.03
C ALA A 44 -7.69 0.30 -5.71
N GLN A 45 -8.23 -0.39 -4.72
CA GLN A 45 -9.53 -0.16 -4.10
C GLN A 45 -9.39 -0.42 -2.60
N ASN A 46 -9.94 0.47 -1.77
CA ASN A 46 -9.88 0.33 -0.33
C ASN A 46 -11.24 0.66 0.29
N ASP A 47 -11.96 -0.37 0.73
CA ASP A 47 -13.16 -0.21 1.56
C ASP A 47 -12.72 -0.02 3.02
N LEU A 48 -12.41 1.23 3.38
CA LEU A 48 -11.82 1.58 4.67
C LEU A 48 -12.84 1.55 5.81
N ARG A 49 -13.20 0.34 6.23
CA ARG A 49 -14.03 0.07 7.41
C ARG A 49 -13.69 -1.29 7.99
N VAL A 50 -14.11 -1.55 9.22
CA VAL A 50 -13.93 -2.87 9.85
C VAL A 50 -14.62 -3.94 8.99
N GLY A 51 -13.85 -4.98 8.63
CA GLY A 51 -14.32 -6.06 7.74
C GLY A 51 -14.34 -5.70 6.25
N GLY A 52 -13.95 -4.48 5.88
CA GLY A 52 -13.76 -4.07 4.49
C GLY A 52 -12.54 -4.72 3.85
N LYS A 53 -12.41 -4.58 2.53
CA LYS A 53 -11.32 -5.18 1.75
C LYS A 53 -10.43 -4.11 1.14
N LEU A 54 -9.13 -4.33 1.25
CA LEU A 54 -8.11 -3.68 0.43
C LEU A 54 -7.76 -4.61 -0.74
N GLN A 55 -7.87 -4.12 -1.96
CA GLN A 55 -7.51 -4.84 -3.18
C GLN A 55 -6.61 -3.96 -4.04
N SER A 56 -5.47 -4.51 -4.46
CA SER A 56 -4.52 -3.86 -5.35
C SER A 56 -4.11 -4.82 -6.45
N ARG A 57 -3.89 -4.29 -7.65
CA ARG A 57 -3.28 -5.02 -8.77
C ARG A 57 -1.88 -4.46 -8.96
N MET A 58 -0.88 -5.31 -8.80
CA MET A 58 0.50 -5.04 -9.16
C MET A 58 0.86 -5.86 -10.39
N GLU A 59 1.64 -5.27 -11.29
CA GLU A 59 2.20 -5.95 -12.45
C GLU A 59 3.56 -5.36 -12.83
N ALA A 60 4.35 -6.11 -13.59
CA ALA A 60 5.56 -5.60 -14.21
C ALA A 60 5.19 -4.67 -15.38
N LYS A 61 6.02 -3.68 -15.67
CA LYS A 61 5.76 -2.68 -16.72
C LYS A 61 5.99 -3.22 -18.14
N ASP A 62 6.62 -4.38 -18.27
CA ASP A 62 6.99 -5.00 -19.54
C ASP A 62 5.87 -5.86 -20.17
N GLY A 63 4.81 -6.17 -19.42
CA GLY A 63 3.59 -6.81 -19.92
C GLY A 63 3.61 -8.33 -19.85
#